data_AF-A0A6H5GVS9-F1
#
_entry.id   AF-A0A6H5GVS9-F1
#
_cell.length_a   1.000
_cell.length_b   1.000
_cell.length_c   1.000
_cell.angle_alpha   90.00
_cell.angle_beta   90.00
_cell.angle_gamma   90.00
#
_symmetry.space_group_name_H-M   'P 1'
#
loop_
_entity.id
_entity.type
_entity.pdbx_description
1 polymer ?
#
loop_
_entity_poly.entity_id
_entity_poly.type
_entity_poly.pdbx_seq_one_letter_code
_entity_poly.pdbx_strand_id
1 'polypeptide(L)'
;MIILEINNRIVEDTLTVKFKNALAGHKPESIDITVADFDGVLFHISNVNGDKTKVRISISLKFYKQLQEHGADELLKRVYGPYLSQPENGYNVSVLIDLDNIPSDWEDVVKKVGLLKRNCFASVFEKYFDFQENGEEGHKRA
;
A
#
# COMPACT_ATOMS: atom_id res chain seq x y z
N MET A 1 0.82 6.93 -24.15
CA MET A 1 1.25 5.86 -23.23
C MET A 1 0.62 4.56 -23.72
N ILE A 2 1.40 3.52 -24.04
CA ILE A 2 0.89 2.25 -24.58
C ILE A 2 0.65 1.23 -23.45
N ILE A 3 1.58 1.13 -22.50
CA ILE A 3 1.48 0.28 -21.31
C ILE A 3 1.01 1.14 -20.14
N LEU A 4 0.04 0.66 -19.36
CA LEU A 4 -0.45 1.37 -18.18
C LEU A 4 0.62 1.45 -17.08
N GLU A 5 0.71 2.61 -16.45
CA GLU A 5 1.50 2.78 -15.22
C GLU A 5 0.90 1.90 -14.10
N ILE A 6 1.78 1.28 -13.31
CA ILE A 6 1.41 0.31 -12.26
C ILE A 6 1.30 0.94 -10.87
N ASN A 7 1.89 2.12 -10.70
CA ASN A 7 1.89 2.89 -9.47
C ASN A 7 0.72 3.87 -9.44
N ASN A 8 0.15 4.07 -8.26
CA ASN A 8 -0.85 5.10 -8.06
C ASN A 8 -0.15 6.46 -7.90
N ARG A 9 -0.17 7.27 -8.96
CA ARG A 9 0.51 8.57 -8.99
C ARG A 9 0.01 9.53 -7.91
N ILE A 10 -1.27 9.50 -7.57
CA ILE A 10 -1.83 10.39 -6.54
C ILE A 10 -1.27 10.03 -5.16
N VAL A 11 -1.15 8.74 -4.84
CA VAL A 11 -0.50 8.28 -3.61
C VAL A 11 0.97 8.72 -3.56
N GLU A 12 1.71 8.52 -4.65
CA GLU A 12 3.14 8.87 -4.70
C GLU A 12 3.38 10.38 -4.61
N ASP A 13 2.66 11.19 -5.40
CA ASP A 13 2.79 12.64 -5.41
C ASP A 13 2.43 13.23 -4.04
N THR A 14 1.35 12.72 -3.43
CA THR A 14 0.90 13.14 -2.09
C THR A 14 1.96 12.86 -1.04
N LEU A 15 2.49 11.64 -0.98
CA LEU A 15 3.51 11.28 -0.01
C LEU A 15 4.81 12.04 -0.25
N THR A 16 5.21 12.22 -1.50
CA THR A 16 6.40 13.00 -1.87
C THR A 16 6.33 14.42 -1.33
N VAL A 17 5.17 15.09 -1.49
CA VAL A 17 4.96 16.44 -0.95
C VAL A 17 5.05 16.44 0.57
N LYS A 18 4.42 15.47 1.25
CA LYS A 18 4.44 15.37 2.72
C LYS A 18 5.87 15.14 3.25
N PHE A 19 6.63 14.23 2.66
CA PHE A 19 8.03 14.00 3.04
C PHE A 19 8.91 15.23 2.79
N LYS A 20 8.83 15.84 1.60
CA LYS A 20 9.64 17.04 1.28
C LYS A 20 9.34 18.20 2.22
N ASN A 21 8.08 18.43 2.55
CA ASN A 21 7.70 19.49 3.50
C ASN A 21 8.22 19.20 4.91
N ALA A 22 8.10 17.96 5.38
CA ALA A 22 8.62 17.59 6.69
C ALA A 22 10.15 17.71 6.77
N LEU A 23 10.89 17.26 5.74
CA LEU A 23 12.34 17.39 5.64
C LEU A 23 12.81 18.86 5.55
N ALA A 24 12.00 19.75 4.96
CA ALA A 24 12.26 21.18 4.94
C ALA A 24 11.94 21.90 6.26
N GLY A 25 11.43 21.18 7.28
CA GLY A 25 11.02 21.77 8.56
C GLY A 25 9.73 22.60 8.47
N HIS A 26 8.93 22.41 7.41
CA HIS A 26 7.64 23.07 7.30
C HIS A 26 6.64 22.50 8.30
N LYS A 27 5.66 23.32 8.71
CA LYS A 27 4.60 22.88 9.61
C LYS A 27 3.77 21.76 8.95
N PRO A 28 3.54 20.62 9.62
CA PRO A 28 2.71 19.55 9.10
C PRO A 28 1.29 20.03 8.76
N GLU A 29 0.87 19.75 7.53
CA GLU A 29 -0.46 20.11 7.03
C GLU A 29 -1.42 18.93 7.11
N SER A 30 -2.68 19.23 7.40
CA SER A 30 -3.74 18.23 7.43
C SER A 30 -3.92 17.60 6.05
N ILE A 31 -4.32 16.35 6.00
CA ILE A 31 -4.74 15.65 4.80
C ILE A 31 -5.90 14.71 5.09
N ASP A 32 -6.86 14.72 4.19
CA ASP A 32 -8.02 13.83 4.15
C ASP A 32 -8.50 13.80 2.70
N ILE A 33 -8.11 12.77 1.96
CA ILE A 33 -8.48 12.60 0.55
C ILE A 33 -8.87 11.14 0.27
N THR A 34 -9.87 10.97 -0.58
CA THR A 34 -10.28 9.66 -1.12
C THR A 34 -9.97 9.62 -2.61
N VAL A 35 -9.35 8.53 -3.07
CA VAL A 35 -8.85 8.38 -4.43
C VAL A 35 -9.28 7.02 -4.96
N ALA A 36 -9.77 6.97 -6.20
CA ALA A 36 -10.09 5.70 -6.86
C ALA A 36 -8.93 5.20 -7.73
N ASP A 37 -8.90 3.89 -7.96
CA ASP A 37 -8.02 3.21 -8.91
C ASP A 37 -8.85 2.20 -9.71
N PHE A 38 -8.27 1.56 -10.73
CA PHE A 38 -8.93 0.54 -11.54
C PHE A 38 -9.42 -0.64 -10.67
N ASP A 39 -10.34 -1.45 -11.21
CA ASP A 39 -10.92 -2.63 -10.55
C ASP A 39 -11.79 -2.30 -9.32
N GLY A 40 -12.27 -1.06 -9.23
CA GLY A 40 -13.12 -0.60 -8.13
C GLY A 40 -12.37 -0.48 -6.81
N VAL A 41 -11.05 -0.25 -6.87
CA VAL A 41 -10.20 -0.01 -5.71
C VAL A 41 -10.40 1.41 -5.21
N LEU A 42 -10.43 1.57 -3.89
CA LEU A 42 -10.48 2.87 -3.21
C LEU A 42 -9.30 3.01 -2.26
N PHE A 43 -8.63 4.15 -2.35
CA PHE A 43 -7.62 4.61 -1.42
C PHE A 43 -8.18 5.73 -0.54
N HIS A 44 -7.72 5.78 0.69
CA HIS A 44 -7.97 6.88 1.61
C HIS A 44 -6.67 7.30 2.27
N ILE A 45 -6.31 8.56 2.13
CA ILE A 45 -5.10 9.14 2.69
C ILE A 45 -5.53 10.19 3.72
N SER A 46 -5.26 9.90 4.99
CA SER A 46 -5.75 10.70 6.11
C SER A 46 -4.76 10.81 7.25
N ASN A 47 -4.94 11.81 8.11
CA ASN A 47 -4.23 11.89 9.38
C ASN A 47 -4.91 11.08 10.47
N VAL A 48 -4.14 10.29 11.23
CA VAL A 48 -4.69 9.43 12.30
C VAL A 48 -5.00 10.28 13.54
N ASN A 49 -6.24 10.24 14.03
CA ASN A 49 -6.67 10.94 15.25
C ASN A 49 -6.35 12.45 15.26
N GLY A 50 -6.29 13.08 14.08
CA GLY A 50 -5.92 14.49 13.94
C GLY A 50 -4.43 14.80 14.07
N ASP A 51 -3.59 13.78 14.23
CA ASP A 51 -2.14 13.91 14.30
C ASP A 51 -1.56 14.13 12.89
N LYS A 52 -1.12 15.37 12.62
CA LYS A 52 -0.67 15.80 11.30
C LYS A 52 0.68 15.21 10.89
N THR A 53 1.45 14.68 11.84
CA THR A 53 2.72 14.01 11.54
C THR A 53 2.51 12.56 11.12
N LYS A 54 1.32 12.00 11.37
CA LYS A 54 0.98 10.63 11.00
C LYS A 54 0.08 10.60 9.78
N VAL A 55 0.59 10.08 8.68
CA VAL A 55 -0.16 9.93 7.43
C VAL A 55 -0.48 8.46 7.22
N ARG A 56 -1.77 8.12 7.28
CA ARG A 56 -2.27 6.77 6.99
C ARG A 56 -2.76 6.69 5.55
N ILE A 57 -2.39 5.63 4.87
CA ILE A 57 -2.82 5.27 3.52
C ILE A 57 -3.53 3.94 3.62
N SER A 58 -4.84 3.95 3.42
CA SER A 58 -5.69 2.77 3.47
C SER A 58 -6.17 2.40 2.08
N ILE A 59 -6.26 1.11 1.78
CA ILE A 59 -6.77 0.58 0.52
C ILE A 59 -7.93 -0.38 0.77
N SER A 60 -8.98 -0.24 -0.04
CA SER A 60 -10.18 -1.08 -0.04
C SER A 60 -10.32 -1.79 -1.39
N LEU A 61 -10.40 -3.12 -1.34
CA LEU A 61 -10.60 -4.01 -2.46
C LEU A 61 -11.74 -4.98 -2.12
N LYS A 62 -12.75 -5.05 -2.98
CA LYS A 62 -13.94 -5.90 -2.75
C LYS A 62 -13.60 -7.39 -2.61
N PHE A 63 -12.52 -7.85 -3.22
CA PHE A 63 -12.07 -9.24 -3.26
C PHE A 63 -10.84 -9.51 -2.37
N TYR A 64 -10.50 -8.61 -1.43
CA TYR A 64 -9.30 -8.79 -0.59
C TYR A 64 -9.29 -10.11 0.19
N LYS A 65 -10.46 -10.57 0.67
CA LYS A 65 -10.57 -11.85 1.37
C LYS A 65 -10.09 -13.04 0.52
N GLN A 66 -10.34 -13.00 -0.79
CA GLN A 66 -9.87 -14.04 -1.70
C GLN A 66 -8.35 -13.98 -1.84
N LEU A 67 -7.76 -12.78 -1.90
CA LEU A 67 -6.30 -12.62 -1.91
C LEU A 67 -5.65 -13.12 -0.61
N GLN A 68 -6.29 -12.91 0.55
CA GLN A 68 -5.81 -13.42 1.83
C GLN A 68 -5.73 -14.95 1.86
N GLU A 69 -6.67 -15.67 1.23
CA GLU A 69 -6.60 -17.14 1.07
C GLU A 69 -5.35 -17.60 0.29
N HIS A 70 -4.70 -16.68 -0.45
CA HIS A 70 -3.51 -16.91 -1.25
C HIS A 70 -2.25 -16.23 -0.70
N GLY A 71 -2.23 -15.82 0.56
CA GLY A 71 -1.01 -15.35 1.24
C GLY A 71 -0.74 -13.85 1.11
N ALA A 72 -1.78 -13.03 0.93
CA ALA A 72 -1.64 -11.58 0.83
C ALA A 72 -1.01 -10.96 2.08
N ASP A 73 -1.40 -11.41 3.27
CA ASP A 73 -0.95 -10.80 4.52
C ASP A 73 0.56 -11.05 4.75
N GLU A 74 1.06 -12.23 4.42
CA GLU A 74 2.48 -12.59 4.50
C GLU A 74 3.33 -11.75 3.54
N LEU A 75 2.89 -11.61 2.29
CA LEU A 75 3.58 -10.79 1.30
C LEU A 75 3.61 -9.32 1.74
N LEU A 76 2.47 -8.78 2.15
CA LEU A 76 2.39 -7.39 2.60
C LEU A 76 3.27 -7.15 3.83
N LYS A 77 3.30 -8.09 4.78
CA LYS A 77 4.20 -8.03 5.94
C LYS A 77 5.67 -8.01 5.53
N ARG A 78 6.06 -8.77 4.52
CA ARG A 78 7.42 -8.77 3.96
C ARG A 78 7.77 -7.45 3.27
N VAL A 79 6.83 -6.84 2.55
CA VAL A 79 7.07 -5.62 1.75
C VAL A 79 7.03 -4.36 2.62
N TYR A 80 6.03 -4.24 3.49
CA TYR A 80 5.73 -3.01 4.23
C TYR A 80 6.15 -3.07 5.69
N GLY A 81 6.36 -4.27 6.26
CA GLY A 81 6.96 -4.51 7.58
C GLY A 81 6.57 -3.48 8.65
N PRO A 82 7.47 -2.54 9.00
CA PRO A 82 7.26 -1.55 10.06
C PRO A 82 6.16 -0.51 9.74
N TYR A 83 5.81 -0.32 8.47
CA TYR A 83 4.81 0.65 8.05
C TYR A 83 3.39 0.08 8.09
N LEU A 84 3.20 -1.24 8.21
CA LEU A 84 1.85 -1.79 8.33
C LEU A 84 1.22 -1.42 9.67
N SER A 85 -0.02 -0.92 9.61
CA SER A 85 -0.84 -0.65 10.78
C SER A 85 -2.07 -1.53 10.80
N GLN A 86 -2.84 -1.44 11.90
CA GLN A 86 -4.20 -1.96 11.90
C GLN A 86 -5.00 -1.31 10.75
N PRO A 87 -5.78 -2.11 9.98
CA PRO A 87 -6.61 -1.59 8.90
C PRO A 87 -7.60 -0.55 9.43
N GLU A 88 -7.77 0.53 8.68
CA GLU A 88 -8.83 1.49 8.89
C GLU A 88 -10.20 0.83 8.71
N ASN A 89 -11.19 1.26 9.50
CA ASN A 89 -12.54 0.73 9.37
C ASN A 89 -13.10 0.98 7.97
N GLY A 90 -13.59 -0.08 7.31
CA GLY A 90 -14.06 -0.03 5.91
C GLY A 90 -12.97 -0.26 4.85
N TYR A 91 -11.71 -0.42 5.27
CA TYR A 91 -10.57 -0.71 4.40
C TYR A 91 -9.94 -2.06 4.75
N ASN A 92 -9.13 -2.59 3.85
CA ASN A 92 -8.54 -3.92 3.98
C ASN A 92 -7.12 -3.88 4.51
N VAL A 93 -6.32 -2.92 4.03
CA VAL A 93 -4.91 -2.76 4.42
C VAL A 93 -4.67 -1.29 4.69
N SER A 94 -3.90 -0.99 5.73
CA SER A 94 -3.45 0.37 6.04
C SER A 94 -1.96 0.41 6.30
N VAL A 95 -1.32 1.41 5.69
CA VAL A 95 0.09 1.75 5.89
C VAL A 95 0.14 3.07 6.62
N LEU A 96 0.96 3.16 7.66
CA LEU A 96 1.15 4.35 8.48
C LEU A 96 2.57 4.88 8.29
N ILE A 97 2.66 6.14 7.89
CA ILE A 97 3.91 6.88 7.73
C ILE A 97 4.01 7.90 8.85
N ASP A 98 5.14 7.89 9.54
CA ASP A 98 5.50 8.87 10.57
C ASP A 98 6.45 9.92 9.98
N LEU A 99 6.00 11.16 9.89
CA LEU A 99 6.77 12.29 9.38
C LEU A 99 7.80 12.82 10.40
N ASP A 100 7.73 12.41 11.66
CA ASP A 100 8.75 12.72 12.66
C ASP A 100 9.95 11.74 12.58
N ASN A 101 9.77 10.59 11.93
CA ASN A 101 10.78 9.55 11.78
C ASN A 101 10.93 9.12 10.32
N ILE A 102 11.41 10.04 9.49
CA ILE A 102 11.59 9.82 8.05
C ILE A 102 12.87 9.02 7.79
N PRO A 103 12.78 7.88 7.09
CA PRO A 103 13.96 7.08 6.76
C PRO A 103 14.79 7.77 5.66
N SER A 104 16.08 7.45 5.58
CA SER A 104 16.97 8.03 4.55
C SER A 104 16.57 7.65 3.13
N ASP A 105 15.92 6.50 2.95
CA ASP A 105 15.43 5.94 1.69
C ASP A 105 13.92 6.23 1.46
N TRP A 106 13.41 7.37 1.95
CA TRP A 106 11.99 7.72 1.85
C TRP A 106 11.43 7.68 0.41
N GLU A 107 12.25 7.95 -0.61
CA GLU A 107 11.82 7.84 -2.02
C GLU A 107 11.42 6.42 -2.40
N ASP A 108 12.11 5.42 -1.87
CA ASP A 108 11.77 4.01 -2.10
C ASP A 108 10.54 3.60 -1.28
N VAL A 109 10.33 4.20 -0.11
CA VAL A 109 9.07 4.05 0.64
C VAL A 109 7.90 4.58 -0.18
N VAL A 110 8.03 5.78 -0.76
CA VAL A 110 7.00 6.37 -1.64
C VAL A 110 6.64 5.42 -2.78
N LYS A 111 7.64 4.92 -3.52
CA LYS A 111 7.43 3.97 -4.63
C LYS A 111 6.75 2.68 -4.15
N LYS A 112 7.20 2.12 -3.03
CA LYS A 112 6.59 0.90 -2.46
C LYS A 112 5.13 1.13 -2.10
N VAL A 113 4.77 2.27 -1.50
CA VAL A 113 3.38 2.59 -1.15
C VAL A 113 2.55 2.92 -2.40
N GLY A 114 3.13 3.54 -3.42
CA GLY A 114 2.50 3.71 -4.73
C GLY A 114 2.08 2.40 -5.39
N LEU A 115 2.80 1.31 -5.11
CA LEU A 115 2.52 -0.05 -5.60
C LEU A 115 1.60 -0.87 -4.69
N LEU A 116 0.90 -0.26 -3.72
CA LEU A 116 0.09 -0.99 -2.73
C LEU A 116 -0.95 -1.91 -3.35
N LYS A 117 -1.69 -1.43 -4.36
CA LYS A 117 -2.63 -2.28 -5.12
C LYS A 117 -1.91 -3.47 -5.74
N ARG A 118 -0.83 -3.23 -6.49
CA ARG A 118 -0.03 -4.28 -7.14
C ARG A 118 0.43 -5.33 -6.13
N ASN A 119 0.89 -4.91 -4.97
CA ASN A 119 1.41 -5.80 -3.94
C ASN A 119 0.30 -6.63 -3.26
N CYS A 120 -0.91 -6.08 -3.10
CA CYS A 120 -2.05 -6.91 -2.68
C CYS A 120 -2.30 -8.06 -3.66
N PHE A 121 -2.27 -7.77 -4.97
CA PHE A 121 -2.48 -8.76 -6.02
C PHE A 121 -1.31 -9.74 -6.19
N ALA A 122 -0.06 -9.32 -5.93
CA ALA A 122 1.12 -10.13 -6.21
C ALA A 122 1.12 -11.50 -5.50
N SER A 123 0.46 -11.60 -4.34
CA SER A 123 0.43 -12.80 -3.50
C SER A 123 -0.08 -14.04 -4.23
N VAL A 124 -1.16 -13.90 -5.00
CA VAL A 124 -1.73 -15.02 -5.76
C VAL A 124 -0.80 -15.46 -6.89
N PHE A 125 -0.02 -14.56 -7.47
CA PHE A 125 0.91 -14.94 -8.54
C PHE A 125 2.15 -15.63 -7.98
N GLU A 126 2.76 -15.06 -6.94
CA GLU A 126 3.93 -15.66 -6.30
C GLU A 126 3.64 -17.08 -5.82
N LYS A 127 2.53 -17.31 -5.13
CA LYS A 127 2.12 -18.64 -4.65
C LYS A 127 2.05 -19.68 -5.78
N TYR A 128 1.58 -19.31 -6.95
CA TYR A 128 1.38 -20.24 -8.06
C TYR A 128 2.64 -20.44 -8.89
N PHE A 129 3.51 -19.43 -8.94
CA PHE A 129 4.86 -19.59 -9.47
C PHE A 129 5.66 -20.56 -8.60
N ASP A 130 5.55 -20.45 -7.27
CA ASP A 130 6.19 -21.39 -6.35
C ASP A 130 5.67 -22.82 -6.53
N PHE A 131 4.36 -23.02 -6.72
CA PHE A 131 3.79 -24.35 -7.02
C PHE A 131 4.35 -24.93 -8.31
N GLN A 132 4.45 -24.11 -9.36
CA GLN A 132 5.00 -24.54 -10.64
C GLN A 132 6.48 -24.88 -10.52
N GLU A 133 7.27 -24.06 -9.83
CA GLU A 133 8.70 -24.29 -9.59
C GLU A 133 8.96 -25.60 -8.83
N ASN A 134 8.10 -25.92 -7.84
CA ASN A 134 8.19 -27.14 -7.05
C ASN A 134 7.54 -28.38 -7.71
N GLY A 135 6.88 -28.22 -8.86
CA GLY A 135 6.19 -29.31 -9.56
C GLY A 135 4.94 -29.83 -8.83
N GLU A 136 4.29 -28.97 -8.03
CA GLU A 136 3.05 -29.34 -7.32
C GLU A 136 1.83 -29.30 -8.27
N GLU A 137 1.10 -30.41 -8.39
CA GLU A 137 -0.08 -30.55 -9.25
C GLU A 137 -1.36 -30.86 -8.43
N GLY A 138 -2.54 -30.54 -8.99
CA GLY A 138 -3.84 -31.02 -8.49
C GLY A 138 -4.47 -30.20 -7.36
N HIS A 139 -4.05 -28.94 -7.17
CA HIS A 139 -4.63 -28.05 -6.16
C HIS A 139 -6.02 -27.55 -6.61
N LYS A 140 -7.03 -27.53 -5.74
CA LYS A 140 -8.44 -27.17 -6.08
C LYS A 140 -8.65 -25.78 -6.70
N ARG A 141 -7.62 -24.93 -6.74
CA ARG A 141 -7.62 -23.65 -7.45
C ARG A 141 -6.34 -23.45 -8.29
N ALA A 142 -5.60 -24.49 -8.67
CA ALA A 142 -4.56 -24.49 -9.71
C ALA A 142 -4.72 -25.73 -10.59
#